data_AF-A0A8X6Y949-F1
#
_entry.id   AF-A0A8X6Y949-F1
#
_cell.length_a   1.000
_cell.length_b   1.000
_cell.length_c   1.000
_cell.angle_alpha   90.00
_cell.angle_beta   90.00
_cell.angle_gamma   90.00
#
_symmetry.space_group_name_H-M   'P 1'
#
loop_
_entity.id
_entity.type
_entity.pdbx_description
1 polymer ?
#
loop_
_entity_poly.entity_id
_entity_poly.type
_entity_poly.pdbx_seq_one_letter_code
_entity_poly.pdbx_strand_id
1 'polypeptide(L)'
;MPASDSEFNINVRAHAYPGSVGVFLCFAIDDRQSFLDIPKWFEEAKKYAPNAKFFVIGCKMDTRESDGPVCWEEGKAMSRVVRAVKYYECSTVIFRLFLQSAE
;
A
#
# COMPACT_ATOMS: atom_id res chain seq x y z
N MET A 1 6.56 10.95 9.27
CA MET A 1 5.45 11.61 10.00
C MET A 1 4.84 10.58 10.96
N PRO A 2 4.99 10.68 12.30
CA PRO A 2 4.71 9.57 13.23
C PRO A 2 3.28 9.59 13.83
N ALA A 3 2.27 9.99 13.04
CA ALA A 3 0.89 10.09 13.53
C ALA A 3 0.03 8.82 13.30
N SER A 4 0.53 7.82 12.57
CA SER A 4 -0.26 6.66 12.13
C SER A 4 -0.48 5.56 13.19
N ASP A 5 0.20 5.67 14.35
CA ASP A 5 0.28 4.61 15.37
C ASP A 5 -0.35 4.96 16.73
N SER A 6 -1.12 6.04 16.84
CA SER A 6 -1.90 6.28 18.06
C SER A 6 -3.03 5.25 18.20
N GLU A 7 -3.30 4.81 19.43
CA GLU A 7 -4.36 3.82 19.74
C GLU A 7 -5.74 4.27 19.24
N PHE A 8 -5.97 5.59 19.23
CA PHE A 8 -7.14 6.22 18.63
C PHE A 8 -7.28 5.95 17.12
N ASN A 9 -6.18 6.07 16.37
CA ASN A 9 -6.19 5.83 14.92
C ASN A 9 -6.43 4.35 14.60
N ILE A 10 -5.89 3.43 15.40
CA ILE A 10 -6.16 1.99 15.24
C ILE A 10 -7.65 1.70 15.43
N ASN A 11 -8.28 2.30 16.45
CA ASN A 11 -9.69 2.08 16.74
C ASN A 11 -10.60 2.58 15.61
N VAL A 12 -10.34 3.76 15.05
CA VAL A 12 -11.12 4.28 13.91
C VAL A 12 -10.94 3.42 12.67
N ARG A 13 -9.71 2.98 12.35
CA ARG A 13 -9.45 2.09 11.21
C ARG A 13 -10.14 0.73 11.37
N ALA A 14 -10.11 0.16 12.57
CA ALA A 14 -10.74 -1.13 12.87
C ALA A 14 -12.24 -1.15 12.52
N HIS A 15 -12.94 -0.02 12.70
CA HIS A 15 -14.36 0.10 12.38
C HIS A 15 -14.65 0.20 10.86
N ALA A 16 -13.66 0.54 10.04
CA ALA A 16 -13.83 0.69 8.59
C ALA A 16 -13.65 -0.64 7.82
N TYR A 17 -12.97 -1.62 8.40
CA TYR A 17 -12.69 -2.90 7.74
C TYR A 17 -13.88 -3.87 7.59
N PRO A 18 -14.83 -3.99 8.55
CA PRO A 18 -15.95 -4.92 8.43
C PRO A 18 -16.76 -4.73 7.14
N GLY A 19 -16.98 -5.82 6.40
CA GLY A 19 -17.71 -5.80 5.13
C GLY A 19 -16.88 -5.36 3.91
N SER A 20 -15.61 -5.00 4.10
CA SER A 20 -14.72 -4.66 2.98
C SER A 20 -14.47 -5.87 2.08
N VAL A 21 -14.72 -5.71 0.78
CA VAL A 21 -14.42 -6.73 -0.25
C VAL A 21 -13.01 -6.57 -0.82
N GLY A 22 -12.39 -5.40 -0.62
CA GLY A 22 -11.04 -5.09 -1.07
C GLY A 22 -10.37 -4.05 -0.19
N VAL A 23 -9.06 -4.16 -0.05
CA VAL A 23 -8.21 -3.25 0.74
C VAL A 23 -7.01 -2.84 -0.10
N PHE A 24 -6.75 -1.53 -0.16
CA PHE A 24 -5.57 -0.97 -0.79
C PHE A 24 -4.53 -0.63 0.28
N LEU A 25 -3.38 -1.30 0.21
CA LEU A 25 -2.22 -1.05 1.05
C LEU A 25 -1.31 -0.08 0.30
N CYS A 26 -1.32 1.18 0.73
CA CYS A 26 -0.62 2.26 0.05
C CYS A 26 0.68 2.63 0.76
N PHE A 27 1.73 2.89 -0.01
CA PHE A 27 2.97 3.52 0.44
C PHE A 27 3.34 4.66 -0.51
N ALA A 28 4.22 5.56 -0.13
CA ALA A 28 4.74 6.58 -1.04
C ALA A 28 6.12 6.16 -1.57
N ILE A 29 6.35 6.33 -2.87
CA ILE A 29 7.60 5.91 -3.54
C ILE A 29 8.83 6.64 -2.99
N ASP A 30 8.65 7.88 -2.53
CA ASP A 30 9.67 8.71 -1.87
C ASP A 30 9.83 8.42 -0.36
N ASP A 31 9.02 7.55 0.23
CA ASP A 31 9.04 7.23 1.66
C ASP A 31 9.28 5.73 1.87
N ARG A 32 10.56 5.37 1.99
CA ARG A 32 11.01 4.00 2.23
C ARG A 32 10.38 3.38 3.49
N GLN A 33 10.15 4.16 4.54
CA GLN A 33 9.57 3.62 5.77
C GLN A 33 8.12 3.21 5.54
N SER A 34 7.35 4.02 4.82
CA SER A 34 5.96 3.68 4.49
C SER A 34 5.85 2.36 3.69
N PHE A 35 6.84 2.05 2.86
CA PHE A 35 6.94 0.77 2.15
C PHE A 35 7.27 -0.40 3.09
N LEU A 36 8.19 -0.20 4.02
CA LEU A 36 8.56 -1.22 5.01
C LEU A 36 7.42 -1.52 6.00
N ASP A 37 6.49 -0.60 6.19
CA ASP A 37 5.31 -0.78 7.06
C ASP A 37 4.18 -1.58 6.38
N ILE A 38 4.24 -1.85 5.07
CA ILE A 38 3.18 -2.58 4.33
C ILE A 38 2.83 -3.94 4.97
N PRO A 39 3.78 -4.79 5.41
CA PRO A 39 3.46 -6.04 6.10
C PRO A 39 2.68 -5.83 7.40
N LYS A 40 3.03 -4.79 8.17
CA LYS A 40 2.31 -4.44 9.41
C LYS A 40 0.86 -4.06 9.12
N TRP A 41 0.64 -3.22 8.09
CA TRP A 41 -0.71 -2.83 7.68
C TRP A 41 -1.53 -3.96 7.08
N PHE A 42 -0.87 -4.90 6.39
CA PHE A 42 -1.50 -6.11 5.91
C PHE A 42 -2.04 -6.96 7.05
N GLU A 43 -1.22 -7.25 8.07
CA GLU A 43 -1.63 -8.07 9.22
C GLU A 43 -2.78 -7.42 10.00
N GLU A 44 -2.73 -6.09 10.21
CA GLU A 44 -3.84 -5.35 10.83
C GLU A 44 -5.13 -5.47 10.00
N ALA A 45 -5.08 -5.17 8.72
CA ALA A 45 -6.26 -5.20 7.86
C ALA A 45 -6.83 -6.62 7.71
N LYS A 46 -5.97 -7.64 7.60
CA LYS A 46 -6.38 -9.04 7.51
C LYS A 46 -7.06 -9.55 8.77
N LYS A 47 -6.68 -9.04 9.95
CA LYS A 47 -7.35 -9.36 11.21
C LYS A 47 -8.83 -8.95 11.19
N TYR A 48 -9.15 -7.78 10.61
CA TYR A 48 -10.51 -7.24 10.60
C TYR A 48 -11.29 -7.53 9.31
N ALA A 49 -10.62 -7.79 8.19
CA ALA A 49 -11.21 -8.12 6.90
C ALA A 49 -10.55 -9.37 6.27
N PRO A 50 -10.71 -10.56 6.87
CA PRO A 50 -9.98 -11.77 6.46
C PRO A 50 -10.31 -12.25 5.03
N ASN A 51 -11.49 -11.89 4.51
CA ASN A 51 -11.95 -12.29 3.17
C ASN A 51 -11.73 -11.22 2.10
N ALA A 52 -11.14 -10.07 2.44
CA ALA A 52 -10.91 -9.00 1.49
C ALA A 52 -9.79 -9.36 0.51
N LYS A 53 -9.89 -8.83 -0.72
CA LYS A 53 -8.79 -8.84 -1.68
C LYS A 53 -7.82 -7.71 -1.38
N PHE A 54 -6.53 -8.02 -1.26
CA PHE A 54 -5.51 -7.02 -0.99
C PHE A 54 -4.83 -6.55 -2.28
N PHE A 55 -4.51 -5.27 -2.37
CA PHE A 55 -3.71 -4.69 -3.45
C PHE A 55 -2.64 -3.81 -2.84
N VAL A 56 -1.45 -3.80 -3.44
CA VAL A 56 -0.36 -2.90 -3.01
C VAL A 56 -0.27 -1.74 -4.00
N ILE A 57 -0.24 -0.52 -3.50
CA ILE A 57 -0.21 0.71 -4.31
C ILE A 57 1.02 1.55 -3.93
N GLY A 58 1.91 1.79 -4.90
CA GLY A 58 2.97 2.78 -4.79
C GLY A 58 2.47 4.15 -5.25
N CYS A 59 2.19 5.03 -4.30
CA CYS A 59 1.74 6.39 -4.54
C CYS A 59 2.93 7.33 -4.82
N LYS A 60 2.62 8.53 -5.32
CA LYS A 60 3.60 9.58 -5.66
C LYS A 60 4.67 9.10 -6.66
N MET A 61 4.29 8.38 -7.70
CA MET A 61 5.22 7.94 -8.74
C MET A 61 6.05 9.08 -9.34
N ASP A 62 5.50 10.29 -9.37
CA ASP A 62 6.17 11.50 -9.84
C ASP A 62 7.43 11.88 -9.04
N THR A 63 7.58 11.40 -7.81
CA THR A 63 8.74 11.71 -6.95
C THR A 63 9.87 10.69 -7.07
N ARG A 64 9.84 9.79 -8.06
CA ARG A 64 10.84 8.72 -8.26
C ARG A 64 12.28 9.23 -8.48
N GLU A 65 12.47 10.51 -8.77
CA GLU A 65 13.80 11.14 -8.84
C GLU A 65 14.38 11.52 -7.47
N SER A 66 13.64 11.29 -6.37
CA SER A 66 14.13 11.48 -5.00
C SER A 66 15.27 10.50 -4.65
N ASP A 67 15.99 10.77 -3.56
CA ASP A 67 17.01 9.85 -3.05
C ASP A 67 16.36 8.61 -2.40
N GLY A 68 16.87 7.41 -2.74
CA GLY A 68 16.38 6.12 -2.23
C GLY A 68 14.91 5.76 -2.55
N PRO A 69 14.39 5.95 -3.78
CA PRO A 69 13.00 5.67 -4.11
C PRO A 69 12.77 4.17 -4.16
N VAL A 70 11.57 3.72 -3.79
CA VAL A 70 11.18 2.31 -3.94
C VAL A 70 11.03 1.99 -5.42
N CYS A 71 11.78 1.01 -5.94
CA CYS A 71 11.67 0.62 -7.34
C CYS A 71 10.44 -0.27 -7.60
N TRP A 72 10.06 -0.36 -8.88
CA TRP A 72 8.91 -1.17 -9.30
C TRP A 72 9.05 -2.65 -8.88
N GLU A 73 10.25 -3.20 -9.02
CA GLU A 73 10.56 -4.60 -8.68
C GLU A 73 10.38 -4.86 -7.18
N GLU A 74 10.76 -3.89 -6.34
CA GLU A 74 10.57 -3.97 -4.88
C GLU A 74 9.10 -3.93 -4.49
N GLY A 75 8.33 -3.02 -5.08
CA GLY A 75 6.87 -2.95 -4.91
C GLY A 75 6.18 -4.24 -5.35
N LYS A 76 6.59 -4.78 -6.50
CA LYS A 76 6.11 -6.06 -7.03
C LYS A 76 6.50 -7.23 -6.12
N ALA A 77 7.72 -7.26 -5.58
CA ALA A 77 8.15 -8.27 -4.62
C ALA A 77 7.33 -8.19 -3.33
N MET A 78 7.10 -6.99 -2.79
CA MET A 78 6.28 -6.77 -1.60
C MET A 78 4.85 -7.27 -1.80
N SER A 79 4.25 -7.04 -2.98
CA SER A 79 2.91 -7.56 -3.29
C SER A 79 2.82 -9.09 -3.21
N ARG A 80 3.91 -9.80 -3.54
CA ARG A 80 4.00 -11.26 -3.37
C ARG A 80 4.11 -11.65 -1.91
N VAL A 81 4.88 -10.91 -1.11
CA VAL A 81 5.05 -11.15 0.34
C VAL A 81 3.70 -11.09 1.05
N VAL A 82 2.90 -10.06 0.78
CA VAL A 82 1.57 -9.89 1.39
C VAL A 82 0.44 -10.61 0.64
N ARG A 83 0.78 -11.41 -0.39
CA ARG A 83 -0.19 -12.16 -1.22
C ARG A 83 -1.29 -11.25 -1.81
N ALA A 84 -0.93 -10.03 -2.16
CA ALA A 84 -1.82 -9.11 -2.84
C ALA A 84 -2.15 -9.63 -4.25
N VAL A 85 -3.35 -9.31 -4.71
CA VAL A 85 -3.85 -9.67 -6.04
C VAL A 85 -2.99 -9.02 -7.13
N LYS A 86 -2.60 -7.76 -6.92
CA LYS A 86 -1.78 -7.02 -7.87
C LYS A 86 -1.06 -5.84 -7.21
N TYR A 87 0.04 -5.44 -7.83
CA TYR A 87 0.77 -4.21 -7.54
C TYR A 87 0.43 -3.15 -8.59
N TYR A 88 0.21 -1.91 -8.14
CA TYR A 88 0.03 -0.75 -9.00
C TYR A 88 0.87 0.42 -8.49
N GLU A 89 1.18 1.35 -9.39
CA GLU A 89 1.73 2.65 -9.03
C GLU A 89 0.88 3.77 -9.62
N CYS A 90 0.76 4.86 -8.86
CA CYS A 90 -0.01 6.02 -9.27
C CYS A 90 0.67 7.32 -8.84
N SER A 91 0.34 8.40 -9.54
CA SER A 91 0.60 9.77 -9.14
C SER A 91 -0.72 10.53 -9.11
N THR A 92 -0.89 11.40 -8.13
CA THR A 92 -2.03 12.33 -8.12
C THR A 92 -1.78 13.56 -8.99
N VAL A 93 -0.51 13.87 -9.27
CA VAL A 93 -0.07 15.05 -10.04
C VAL A 93 -0.06 14.72 -11.53
N ILE A 94 0.47 13.54 -11.86
CA ILE A 94 0.45 12.99 -13.20
C ILE A 94 -0.76 12.06 -13.25
N PHE A 95 -1.86 12.48 -13.88
CA PHE A 95 -3.07 11.67 -14.04
C PHE A 95 -2.81 10.44 -14.93
N ARG A 96 -2.09 9.46 -14.40
CA ARG A 96 -1.65 8.25 -15.08
C ARG A 96 -1.59 7.10 -14.09
N LEU A 97 -2.47 6.14 -14.28
CA LEU A 97 -2.35 4.81 -13.67
C LEU A 97 -1.53 3.96 -14.64
N PHE A 98 -0.32 3.55 -14.25
CA PHE A 98 0.42 2.58 -15.03
C PHE A 98 -0.12 1.17 -14.75
N LEU A 99 -1.09 0.75 -15.57
CA LEU A 99 -1.42 -0.65 -15.73
C LEU A 99 -0.36 -1.27 -16.64
N GLN A 100 0.76 -1.73 -16.09
CA GLN A 100 1.56 -2.70 -16.84
C GLN A 100 0.74 -4.00 -16.88
N SER A 101 0.17 -4.28 -18.05
CA SER A 101 -0.30 -5.61 -18.42
C SER A 101 0.88 -6.56 -18.26
N ALA A 102 0.84 -7.37 -17.21
CA ALA A 102 1.68 -8.56 -17.15
C ALA A 102 0.94 -9.62 -17.98
N GLU A 103 1.55 -10.01 -19.10
CA GLU A 103 1.38 -11.36 -19.64
C GLU A 103 1.79 -12.40 -18.60
#